data_AF-A0A933V684-F1
#
_entry.id   AF-A0A933V684-F1
#
_cell.length_a   1.000
_cell.length_b   1.000
_cell.length_c   1.000
_cell.angle_alpha   90.00
_cell.angle_beta   90.00
_cell.angle_gamma   90.00
#
_symmetry.space_group_name_H-M   'P 1'
#
loop_
_entity.id
_entity.type
_entity.pdbx_description
1 polymer ?
#
loop_
_entity_poly.entity_id
_entity_poly.type
_entity_poly.pdbx_seq_one_letter_code
_entity_poly.pdbx_strand_id
1 'polypeptide(L)'
;MATFFSSDTTATKGVAVRMSTVLDSMLATNGLLASRTDGINRSIKDVGKQREALGLRLTAIEKRYRAQFTALDSLVASMQQTSSFLTQQLAKLSTT
;
A
#
# COMPACT_ATOMS: atom_id res chain seq x y z
N MET A 1 -23.21 29.08 45.88
CA MET A 1 -23.05 29.02 44.41
C MET A 1 -21.61 28.71 43.97
N ALA A 2 -20.57 29.31 44.57
CA ALA A 2 -19.16 28.99 44.23
C ALA A 2 -18.79 27.51 44.40
N THR A 3 -19.36 26.85 45.42
CA THR A 3 -19.13 25.43 45.72
C THR A 3 -19.60 24.47 44.62
N PHE A 4 -20.58 24.84 43.79
CA PHE A 4 -21.04 23.97 42.69
C PHE A 4 -20.03 23.89 41.55
N PHE A 5 -19.29 24.97 41.31
CA PHE A 5 -18.33 25.06 40.22
C PHE A 5 -16.92 24.62 40.65
N SER A 6 -16.47 24.92 41.87
CA SER A 6 -15.06 24.77 42.27
C SER A 6 -14.78 23.89 43.49
N SER A 7 -15.75 23.18 44.08
CA SER A 7 -15.47 22.38 45.29
C SER A 7 -14.61 21.14 45.01
N ASP A 8 -13.58 20.98 45.85
CA ASP A 8 -12.64 19.85 45.96
C ASP A 8 -12.79 19.21 47.34
N THR A 9 -14.01 18.77 47.70
CA THR A 9 -14.24 17.93 48.88
C THR A 9 -14.69 16.56 48.43
N THR A 10 -14.18 15.52 49.10
CA THR A 10 -14.28 14.09 48.75
C THR A 10 -15.71 13.58 48.47
N ALA A 11 -16.75 14.34 48.84
CA ALA A 11 -18.17 14.00 48.63
C ALA A 11 -18.78 14.55 47.33
N THR A 12 -18.31 15.68 46.77
CA THR A 12 -18.89 16.26 45.53
C THR A 12 -17.85 17.05 44.73
N LYS A 13 -17.30 16.46 43.66
CA LYS A 13 -16.46 17.21 42.71
C LYS A 13 -17.30 18.20 41.91
N GLY A 14 -16.99 19.49 42.01
CA GLY A 14 -17.62 20.56 41.23
C GLY A 14 -17.47 20.37 39.71
N VAL A 15 -18.32 21.01 38.91
CA VAL A 15 -18.36 20.81 37.44
C VAL A 15 -17.03 21.14 36.77
N ALA A 16 -16.32 22.18 37.21
CA ALA A 16 -15.03 22.57 36.62
C ALA A 16 -13.94 21.52 36.87
N VAL A 17 -13.93 20.89 38.05
CA VAL A 17 -12.98 19.83 38.41
C VAL A 17 -13.19 18.58 37.54
N ARG A 18 -14.46 18.24 37.26
CA ARG A 18 -14.79 17.12 36.36
C ARG A 18 -14.34 17.41 34.92
N MET A 19 -14.55 18.63 34.44
CA MET A 19 -14.08 19.05 33.11
C MET A 19 -12.56 19.02 33.00
N SER A 20 -11.82 19.52 34.01
CA SER A 20 -10.35 19.42 34.01
C SER A 20 -9.91 17.97 33.98
N THR A 21 -10.51 17.10 34.80
CA THR A 21 -10.14 15.67 34.84
C THR A 21 -10.32 14.99 33.49
N VAL A 22 -11.40 15.30 32.77
CA VAL A 22 -11.62 14.77 31.42
C VAL A 22 -10.58 15.31 30.43
N LEU A 23 -10.34 16.62 30.43
CA LEU A 23 -9.32 17.23 29.57
C LEU A 23 -7.92 16.67 29.85
N ASP A 24 -7.55 16.51 31.12
CA ASP A 24 -6.29 15.92 31.56
C ASP A 24 -6.19 14.46 31.08
N SER A 25 -7.28 13.68 31.15
CA SER A 25 -7.29 12.31 30.64
C SER A 25 -7.17 12.21 29.12
N MET A 26 -7.69 13.21 28.38
CA MET A 26 -7.61 13.25 26.92
C MET A 26 -6.21 13.70 26.44
N LEU A 27 -5.58 14.61 27.19
CA LEU A 27 -4.25 15.17 26.94
C LEU A 27 -3.12 14.33 27.55
N ALA A 28 -3.45 13.37 28.42
CA ALA A 28 -2.49 12.44 28.99
C ALA A 28 -1.69 11.73 27.89
N THR A 29 -0.48 11.30 28.21
CA THR A 29 0.42 10.56 27.29
C THR A 29 -0.22 9.29 26.73
N ASN A 30 -1.15 8.67 27.46
CA ASN A 30 -1.94 7.51 27.02
C ASN A 30 -3.41 7.87 26.75
N GLY A 31 -3.72 9.17 26.65
CA GLY A 31 -5.05 9.69 26.43
C GLY A 31 -5.54 9.44 25.00
N LEU A 32 -6.80 9.84 24.76
CA LEU A 32 -7.45 9.65 23.47
C LEU A 32 -6.67 10.27 22.30
N LEU A 33 -6.05 11.43 22.51
CA LEU A 33 -5.32 12.14 21.45
C LEU A 33 -4.02 11.43 21.07
N ALA A 34 -3.29 10.92 22.07
CA ALA A 34 -2.09 10.13 21.85
C ALA A 34 -2.43 8.82 21.12
N SER A 35 -3.48 8.10 21.56
CA SER A 35 -3.94 6.87 20.90
C SER A 35 -4.33 7.08 19.43
N ARG A 36 -5.01 8.20 19.12
CA ARG A 36 -5.34 8.57 17.73
C ARG A 36 -4.09 8.86 16.91
N THR A 37 -3.14 9.61 17.48
CA THR A 37 -1.85 9.91 16.83
C THR A 37 -1.07 8.64 16.53
N ASP A 38 -1.00 7.71 17.49
CA ASP A 38 -0.34 6.42 17.31
C ASP A 38 -1.02 5.55 16.25
N GLY A 39 -2.36 5.52 16.25
CA GLY A 39 -3.14 4.81 15.23
C GLY A 39 -2.90 5.37 13.81
N ILE A 40 -2.83 6.69 13.67
CA ILE A 40 -2.50 7.34 12.40
C ILE A 40 -1.06 7.01 11.99
N ASN A 41 -0.08 7.09 12.89
CA ASN A 41 1.31 6.74 12.62
C ASN A 41 1.48 5.28 12.19
N ARG A 42 0.75 4.35 12.82
CA ARG A 42 0.70 2.94 12.41
C ARG A 42 0.12 2.80 11.01
N SER A 43 -0.99 3.48 10.73
CA SER A 43 -1.62 3.46 9.41
C SER A 43 -0.68 4.00 8.32
N ILE A 44 0.04 5.09 8.59
CA ILE A 44 1.06 5.64 7.68
C ILE A 44 2.15 4.60 7.41
N LYS A 45 2.66 3.94 8.46
CA LYS A 45 3.69 2.90 8.33
C LYS A 45 3.21 1.70 7.51
N ASP A 46 1.97 1.27 7.73
CA ASP A 46 1.40 0.13 7.01
C ASP A 46 1.14 0.47 5.54
N VAL A 47 0.66 1.67 5.24
CA VAL A 47 0.56 2.17 3.85
C VAL A 47 1.95 2.25 3.21
N GLY A 48 2.97 2.69 3.94
CA GLY A 48 4.36 2.68 3.46
C GLY A 48 4.82 1.28 3.02
N LYS A 49 4.62 0.28 3.88
CA LYS A 49 4.94 -1.12 3.56
C LYS A 49 4.16 -1.65 2.36
N GLN A 50 2.87 -1.32 2.25
CA GLN A 50 2.06 -1.72 1.09
C GLN A 50 2.57 -1.11 -0.21
N ARG A 51 3.03 0.14 -0.18
CA ARG A 51 3.64 0.81 -1.33
C ARG A 51 4.96 0.15 -1.74
N GLU A 52 5.81 -0.20 -0.78
CA GLU A 52 7.05 -0.93 -1.06
C GLU A 52 6.78 -2.30 -1.69
N ALA A 53 5.86 -3.07 -1.11
CA ALA A 53 5.46 -4.38 -1.65
C ALA A 53 4.88 -4.27 -3.07
N LEU A 54 4.06 -3.25 -3.32
CA LEU A 54 3.54 -2.95 -4.65
C LEU A 54 4.67 -2.59 -5.63
N GLY A 55 5.63 -1.76 -5.20
CA GLY A 55 6.81 -1.41 -6.00
C GLY A 55 7.60 -2.64 -6.44
N LEU A 56 7.91 -3.54 -5.50
CA LEU A 56 8.59 -4.81 -5.79
C LEU A 56 7.80 -5.67 -6.79
N ARG A 57 6.47 -5.76 -6.62
CA ARG A 57 5.59 -6.50 -7.51
C ARG A 57 5.58 -5.90 -8.92
N LEU A 58 5.53 -4.57 -9.05
CA LEU A 58 5.57 -3.88 -10.33
C LEU A 58 6.90 -4.13 -11.06
N THR A 59 8.04 -4.04 -10.37
CA THR A 59 9.36 -4.35 -10.95
C THR A 59 9.44 -5.81 -11.43
N ALA A 60 8.90 -6.75 -10.66
CA ALA A 60 8.86 -8.16 -11.06
C ALA A 60 7.98 -8.38 -12.30
N ILE A 61 6.80 -7.73 -12.35
CA ILE A 61 5.90 -7.78 -13.50
C ILE A 61 6.55 -7.17 -14.74
N GLU A 62 7.20 -6.02 -14.61
CA GLU A 62 7.90 -5.36 -15.70
C GLU A 62 9.00 -6.26 -16.27
N LYS A 63 9.84 -6.85 -15.41
CA LYS A 63 10.89 -7.79 -15.83
C LYS A 63 10.30 -8.98 -16.58
N ARG A 64 9.20 -9.54 -16.08
CA ARG A 64 8.50 -10.66 -16.71
C ARG A 64 7.95 -10.27 -18.09
N TYR A 65 7.31 -9.12 -18.23
CA TYR A 65 6.78 -8.67 -19.52
C TYR A 65 7.88 -8.34 -20.52
N ARG A 66 8.99 -7.73 -20.09
CA ARG A 66 10.15 -7.52 -20.96
C ARG A 66 10.71 -8.85 -21.48
N ALA A 67 10.88 -9.84 -20.60
CA ALA A 67 11.34 -11.17 -21.01
C ALA A 67 10.36 -11.86 -21.99
N GLN A 68 9.06 -11.78 -21.72
CA GLN A 68 8.03 -12.31 -22.64
C GLN A 68 8.06 -11.61 -24.00
N PHE A 69 8.22 -10.28 -24.02
CA PHE A 69 8.31 -9.53 -25.26
C PHE A 69 9.53 -9.94 -26.11
N THR A 70 10.71 -10.06 -25.49
CA THR A 70 11.91 -10.55 -26.18
C THR A 70 11.76 -11.98 -26.68
N ALA A 71 11.12 -12.86 -25.90
CA ALA A 71 10.85 -14.23 -26.32
C ALA A 71 9.87 -14.29 -27.51
N LEU A 72 8.83 -13.45 -27.49
CA LEU A 72 7.87 -13.32 -28.59
C LEU A 72 8.54 -12.80 -29.86
N ASP A 73 9.43 -11.82 -29.76
CA ASP A 73 10.18 -11.30 -30.91
C ASP A 73 11.06 -12.39 -31.54
N SER A 74 11.80 -13.14 -30.72
CA SER A 74 12.60 -14.28 -31.17
C SER A 74 11.76 -15.39 -31.80
N LEU A 75 10.58 -15.67 -31.23
CA LEU A 75 9.65 -16.66 -31.78
C LEU A 75 9.12 -16.21 -33.15
N VAL A 76 8.72 -14.95 -33.27
CA VAL A 76 8.23 -14.37 -34.52
C VAL A 76 9.32 -14.41 -35.60
N ALA A 77 10.56 -14.05 -35.27
CA ALA A 77 11.69 -14.18 -36.19
C ALA A 77 11.92 -15.64 -36.64
N SER A 78 11.85 -16.59 -35.71
CA SER A 78 11.98 -18.02 -36.02
C SER A 78 10.85 -18.53 -36.91
N MET A 79 9.61 -18.08 -36.66
CA MET A 79 8.45 -18.42 -37.49
C MET A 79 8.57 -17.83 -38.90
N GLN A 80 9.08 -16.61 -39.06
CA GLN A 80 9.33 -16.01 -40.37
C GLN A 80 10.39 -16.79 -41.15
N GLN A 81 11.48 -17.19 -40.49
CA GLN A 81 12.51 -18.02 -41.11
C GLN A 81 11.96 -19.40 -41.52
N THR A 82 11.14 -20.01 -40.66
CA THR A 82 10.47 -21.28 -40.96
C THR A 82 9.51 -21.14 -42.15
N SER A 83 8.72 -20.07 -42.18
CA SER A 83 7.82 -19.75 -43.30
C SER A 83 8.60 -19.61 -44.62
N SER A 84 9.68 -18.83 -44.62
CA SER A 84 10.54 -18.67 -45.80
C SER A 84 11.12 -20.01 -46.28
N PHE A 85 11.60 -20.84 -45.34
CA PHE A 85 12.11 -22.17 -45.67
C PHE A 85 11.03 -23.07 -46.29
N LEU A 86 9.82 -23.10 -45.71
CA LEU A 86 8.70 -23.87 -46.25
C LEU A 86 8.27 -23.38 -47.65
N THR A 87 8.22 -22.07 -47.87
CA THR A 87 7.94 -21.49 -49.20
C THR A 87 8.99 -21.92 -50.22
N GLN A 88 10.27 -21.89 -49.87
CA GLN A 88 11.35 -22.33 -50.75
C GLN A 88 11.26 -23.83 -51.09
N GLN A 89 10.93 -24.67 -50.11
CA GLN A 89 10.77 -26.11 -50.33
C GLN A 89 9.55 -26.43 -51.21
N LEU A 90 8.44 -25.72 -51.00
CA LEU A 90 7.24 -25.86 -51.84
C LEU A 90 7.51 -25.42 -53.28
N ALA A 91 8.22 -24.30 -53.48
CA ALA A 91 8.59 -23.81 -54.81
C ALA A 91 9.44 -24.85 -55.58
N LYS A 92 10.40 -25.49 -54.90
CA LYS A 92 11.21 -26.57 -55.50
C LYS A 92 10.37 -27.79 -55.90
N LEU A 93 9.39 -28.19 -55.09
CA LEU A 93 8.46 -29.28 -55.41
C LEU A 93 7.52 -28.94 -56.56
N SER A 94 7.15 -27.66 -56.74
CA SER A 94 6.30 -27.22 -57.87
C SER A 94 7.04 -27.08 -59.20
N THR A 95 8.38 -26.99 -59.16
CA THR A 95 9.24 -26.80 -60.33
C THR A 95 9.83 -28.12 -60.85
N THR A 96 9.60 -29.22 -60.14
CA THR A 96 9.98 -30.60 -60.54
C THR A 96 8.74 -31.33 -60.99
#